data_AF-A0A1V6Q764-F1
#
_entry.id   AF-A0A1V6Q764-F1
#
_cell.length_a   1.000
_cell.length_b   1.000
_cell.length_c   1.000
_cell.angle_alpha   90.00
_cell.angle_beta   90.00
_cell.angle_gamma   90.00
#
_symmetry.space_group_name_H-M   'P 1'
#
loop_
_entity.id
_entity.type
_entity.pdbx_description
1 polymer ?
#
loop_
_entity_poly.entity_id
_entity_poly.type
_entity_poly.pdbx_seq_one_letter_code
_entity_poly.pdbx_strand_id
1 'polypeptide(L)'
;MSQPATIQILPTEILHLIAKNLDVFSLINLQHSCQRFCESIPSPTHKQLIEAEKSGLGFQKEFYACRDCLRLRPRAKFADTMIKRKKAKWGPGATDRCDDVVPPSPTWSEEFMDLVQAEADSYMNSPGPGSD
;
A
#
# COMPACT_ATOMS: atom_id res chain seq x y z
N MET A 1 -4.25 -13.80 42.97
CA MET A 1 -3.55 -13.93 41.67
C MET A 1 -4.10 -12.85 40.76
N SER A 2 -3.31 -11.81 40.46
CA SER A 2 -3.75 -10.70 39.60
C SER A 2 -3.74 -11.19 38.15
N GLN A 3 -4.91 -11.28 37.50
CA GLN A 3 -4.94 -11.57 36.07
C GLN A 3 -4.29 -10.39 35.32
N PRO A 4 -3.47 -10.65 34.29
CA PRO A 4 -2.98 -9.58 33.43
C PRO A 4 -4.19 -8.93 32.76
N ALA A 5 -4.52 -7.70 33.16
CA ALA A 5 -5.56 -6.92 32.52
C ALA A 5 -5.16 -6.75 31.05
N THR A 6 -5.85 -7.46 30.17
CA THR A 6 -5.55 -7.41 28.74
C THR A 6 -6.07 -6.09 28.22
N ILE A 7 -5.22 -5.29 27.58
CA ILE A 7 -5.58 -3.99 26.98
C ILE A 7 -6.80 -4.10 26.05
N GLN A 8 -7.03 -5.28 25.48
CA GLN A 8 -8.19 -5.58 24.65
C GLN A 8 -9.51 -5.45 25.43
N ILE A 9 -9.57 -5.62 26.74
CA ILE A 9 -10.83 -5.59 27.50
C ILE A 9 -11.30 -4.14 27.74
N LEU A 10 -10.44 -3.14 27.49
CA LEU A 10 -10.76 -1.75 27.74
C LEU A 10 -11.92 -1.25 26.86
N PRO A 11 -12.75 -0.33 27.38
CA PRO A 11 -13.75 0.38 26.59
C PRO A 11 -13.12 1.14 25.43
N THR A 12 -13.88 1.27 24.34
CA THR A 12 -13.44 1.92 23.10
C THR A 12 -12.99 3.36 23.32
N GLU A 13 -13.59 4.08 24.27
CA GLU A 13 -13.23 5.45 24.65
C GLU A 13 -11.80 5.51 25.20
N ILE A 14 -11.42 4.55 26.04
CA ILE A 14 -10.07 4.45 26.60
C ILE A 14 -9.07 4.09 25.52
N LEU A 15 -9.43 3.17 24.61
CA LEU A 15 -8.60 2.81 23.47
C LEU A 15 -8.33 4.00 22.55
N HIS A 16 -9.35 4.82 22.28
CA HIS A 16 -9.18 6.07 21.53
C HIS A 16 -8.27 7.07 22.25
N LEU A 17 -8.37 7.15 23.58
CA LEU A 17 -7.53 8.05 24.36
C LEU A 17 -6.06 7.61 24.34
N ILE A 18 -5.81 6.30 24.42
CA ILE A 18 -4.47 5.72 24.21
C ILE A 18 -3.98 6.07 22.81
N ALA A 19 -4.78 5.78 21.78
CA ALA A 19 -4.43 6.03 20.37
C ALA A 19 -4.05 7.50 20.10
N LYS A 20 -4.76 8.47 20.71
CA LYS A 20 -4.44 9.90 20.57
C LYS A 20 -3.08 10.30 21.15
N ASN A 21 -2.54 9.53 22.09
CA ASN A 21 -1.25 9.81 22.73
C ASN A 21 -0.09 9.02 22.12
N LEU A 22 -0.35 8.17 21.13
CA LEU A 22 0.69 7.40 20.44
C LEU A 22 1.25 8.17 19.25
N ASP A 23 2.53 7.94 18.96
CA ASP A 23 3.11 8.34 17.69
C ASP A 23 2.53 7.49 16.54
N VAL A 24 2.66 7.98 15.32
CA VAL A 24 2.07 7.35 14.13
C VAL A 24 2.57 5.91 13.93
N PHE A 25 3.85 5.61 14.23
CA PHE A 25 4.36 4.25 14.08
C PHE A 25 3.78 3.31 15.14
N SER A 26 3.71 3.75 16.39
CA SER A 26 3.09 2.96 17.46
C SER A 26 1.60 2.75 17.23
N LEU A 27 0.89 3.75 16.70
CA LEU A 27 -0.51 3.64 16.29
C LEU A 27 -0.70 2.57 15.21
N ILE A 28 0.11 2.62 14.15
CA ILE A 28 0.07 1.64 13.05
C ILE A 28 0.38 0.23 13.59
N ASN A 29 1.41 0.09 14.42
CA ASN A 29 1.76 -1.20 15.03
C ASN A 29 0.63 -1.74 15.91
N LEU A 30 -0.02 -0.87 16.68
CA LEU A 30 -1.16 -1.24 17.51
C LEU A 30 -2.33 -1.74 16.66
N GLN A 31 -2.65 -1.06 15.55
CA GLN A 31 -3.68 -1.51 14.60
C GLN A 31 -3.34 -2.86 13.98
N HIS A 32 -2.07 -3.10 13.63
CA HIS A 32 -1.64 -4.39 13.06
C HIS A 32 -1.53 -5.52 14.09
N SER A 33 -1.51 -5.21 15.38
CA SER A 33 -1.37 -6.22 16.44
C SER A 33 -2.65 -7.04 16.64
N CYS A 34 -3.83 -6.48 16.39
CA CYS A 34 -5.11 -7.12 16.67
C CYS A 34 -6.24 -6.54 15.81
N GLN A 35 -7.12 -7.42 15.33
CA GLN A 35 -8.32 -7.04 14.58
C GLN A 35 -9.21 -6.04 15.35
N ARG A 36 -9.40 -6.23 16.67
CA ARG A 36 -10.20 -5.30 17.49
C ARG A 36 -9.67 -3.87 17.44
N PHE A 37 -8.35 -3.70 17.46
CA PHE A 37 -7.74 -2.37 17.38
C PHE A 37 -7.83 -1.78 15.98
N CYS A 38 -7.71 -2.61 14.95
CA CYS A 38 -7.93 -2.18 13.57
C CYS A 38 -9.35 -1.62 13.37
N GLU A 39 -10.36 -2.25 13.99
CA GLU A 39 -11.77 -1.81 13.89
C GLU A 39 -12.10 -0.63 14.81
N SER A 40 -11.51 -0.59 16.01
CA SER A 40 -11.87 0.41 17.03
C SER A 40 -11.08 1.71 16.92
N ILE A 41 -9.87 1.69 16.35
CA ILE A 41 -8.98 2.85 16.31
C ILE A 41 -8.98 3.41 14.89
N PRO A 42 -9.24 4.72 14.70
CA PRO A 42 -9.25 5.32 13.38
C PRO A 42 -7.87 5.22 12.71
N SER A 43 -7.85 4.87 11.42
CA SER A 43 -6.62 4.86 10.63
C SER A 43 -5.98 6.25 10.59
N PRO A 44 -4.64 6.34 10.65
CA PRO A 44 -3.95 7.61 10.54
C PRO A 44 -4.28 8.31 9.22
N THR A 45 -4.45 9.62 9.29
CA THR A 45 -4.67 10.44 8.10
C THR A 45 -3.42 10.49 7.22
N HIS A 46 -3.59 10.71 5.92
CA HIS A 46 -2.46 10.84 5.01
C HIS A 46 -1.45 11.92 5.42
N LYS A 47 -1.91 13.03 6.02
CA LYS A 47 -1.04 14.09 6.54
C LYS A 47 -0.13 13.59 7.67
N GLN A 48 -0.68 12.83 8.62
CA GLN A 48 0.08 12.22 9.71
C GLN A 48 1.11 11.22 9.19
N LEU A 49 0.79 10.47 8.13
CA LEU A 49 1.74 9.57 7.48
C LEU A 49 2.90 10.33 6.83
N ILE A 50 2.63 11.46 6.17
CA ILE A 50 3.68 12.31 5.58
C ILE A 50 4.59 12.91 6.66
N GLU A 51 4.03 13.33 7.79
CA GLU A 51 4.81 13.78 8.95
C GLU A 51 5.68 12.65 9.51
N ALA A 52 5.14 11.44 9.61
CA ALA A 52 5.88 10.27 10.05
C ALA A 52 6.99 9.85 9.06
N GLU A 53 6.74 9.93 7.75
CA GLU A 53 7.75 9.71 6.70
C GLU A 53 8.96 10.64 6.84
N LYS A 54 8.70 11.88 7.28
CA LYS A 54 9.68 12.96 7.51
C LYS A 54 10.40 12.84 8.85
N SER A 55 9.88 12.05 9.79
CA SER A 55 10.54 11.78 11.07
C SER A 55 11.85 11.01 10.88
N GLY A 56 12.73 11.04 11.90
CA GLY A 56 13.99 10.29 11.88
C GLY A 56 13.81 8.79 11.63
N LEU A 57 12.77 8.18 12.23
CA LEU A 57 12.45 6.76 12.02
C LEU A 57 11.96 6.50 10.59
N GLY A 58 11.12 7.37 10.05
CA GLY A 58 10.63 7.27 8.67
C GLY A 58 11.76 7.42 7.65
N PHE A 59 12.72 8.31 7.93
CA PHE A 59 13.92 8.46 7.11
C PHE A 59 14.83 7.23 7.19
N GLN A 60 15.17 6.78 8.40
CA GLN A 60 16.07 5.64 8.63
C GLN A 60 15.56 4.34 8.01
N LYS A 61 14.26 4.08 8.08
CA LYS A 61 13.63 2.87 7.52
C LYS A 61 13.19 3.03 6.06
N GLU A 62 13.48 4.17 5.43
CA GLU A 62 13.07 4.50 4.07
C GLU A 62 11.57 4.29 3.78
N PHE A 63 10.72 4.62 4.75
CA PHE A 63 9.28 4.58 4.55
C PHE A 63 8.77 5.81 3.81
N TYR A 64 7.73 5.61 3.00
CA TYR A 64 7.01 6.66 2.28
C TYR A 64 5.51 6.50 2.54
N ALA A 65 4.80 7.62 2.66
CA ALA A 65 3.35 7.63 2.77
C ALA A 65 2.71 7.38 1.41
N CYS A 66 1.77 6.44 1.38
CA CYS A 66 0.93 6.16 0.23
C CYS A 66 -0.42 6.85 0.40
N ARG A 67 -0.83 7.62 -0.61
CA ARG A 67 -2.10 8.34 -0.67
C ARG A 67 -3.30 7.40 -0.75
N ASP A 68 -3.20 6.35 -1.55
CA ASP A 68 -4.32 5.46 -1.83
C ASP A 68 -4.49 4.40 -0.74
N CYS A 69 -3.37 3.80 -0.29
CA CYS A 69 -3.42 2.77 0.74
C CYS A 69 -3.57 3.33 2.17
N LEU A 70 -3.36 4.64 2.37
CA LEU A 70 -3.33 5.29 3.69
C LEU A 70 -2.41 4.57 4.68
N ARG A 71 -1.22 4.17 4.22
CA ARG A 71 -0.20 3.44 5.00
C ARG A 71 1.21 3.94 4.70
N LEU A 72 2.12 3.71 5.65
CA LEU A 72 3.56 3.81 5.39
C LEU A 72 4.04 2.53 4.70
N ARG A 73 4.77 2.69 3.61
CA ARG A 73 5.22 1.59 2.76
C ARG A 73 6.72 1.73 2.50
N PRO A 74 7.47 0.62 2.42
CA PRO A 74 8.90 0.69 2.16
C PRO A 74 9.16 1.24 0.76
N ARG A 75 10.31 1.91 0.57
CA ARG A 75 10.77 2.45 -0.71
C ARG A 75 10.53 1.53 -1.91
N ALA A 76 10.77 0.22 -1.75
CA ALA A 76 10.64 -0.78 -2.79
C ALA A 76 9.22 -0.95 -3.37
N LYS A 77 8.18 -0.39 -2.73
CA LYS A 77 6.79 -0.40 -3.22
C LYS A 77 6.45 0.79 -4.13
N PHE A 78 7.39 1.70 -4.34
CA PHE A 78 7.20 2.88 -5.17
C PHE A 78 8.19 2.88 -6.33
N ALA A 79 7.74 3.27 -7.52
CA ALA A 79 8.61 3.54 -8.64
C ALA A 79 9.61 4.65 -8.32
N ASP A 80 10.75 4.59 -8.99
CA ASP A 80 11.80 5.59 -8.89
C ASP A 80 11.32 7.01 -9.23
N THR A 81 10.32 7.13 -10.11
CA THR A 81 9.67 8.40 -10.47
C THR A 81 8.86 9.00 -9.32
N MET A 82 8.42 8.17 -8.38
CA MET A 82 7.57 8.54 -7.24
C MET A 82 8.35 8.91 -5.99
N ILE A 83 9.65 8.65 -5.97
CA ILE A 83 10.53 8.94 -4.83
C ILE A 83 11.61 9.98 -5.15
N LYS A 84 11.74 10.38 -6.43
CA LYS A 84 12.72 11.37 -6.91
C LYS A 84 12.06 12.72 -7.24
N ARG A 85 12.89 13.75 -7.41
CA ARG A 85 12.50 15.11 -7.86
C ARG A 85 11.37 15.70 -7.02
N LYS A 86 10.28 16.14 -7.66
CA LYS A 86 9.12 16.78 -7.01
C LYS A 86 8.43 15.86 -6.01
N LYS A 87 8.51 14.54 -6.21
CA LYS A 87 7.94 13.54 -5.32
C LYS A 87 8.97 12.99 -4.32
N ALA A 88 10.14 13.62 -4.14
CA ALA A 88 11.03 13.26 -3.03
C ALA A 88 10.39 13.60 -1.67
N LYS A 89 10.89 13.05 -0.55
CA LYS A 89 10.31 13.21 0.81
C LYS A 89 9.96 14.66 1.20
N TRP A 90 10.78 15.59 0.73
CA TRP A 90 10.67 17.02 0.99
C TRP A 90 10.19 17.83 -0.23
N GLY A 91 9.87 17.13 -1.32
CA GLY A 91 9.40 17.75 -2.55
C GLY A 91 7.94 18.17 -2.47
N PRO A 92 7.51 19.14 -3.29
CA PRO A 92 6.15 19.67 -3.26
C PRO A 92 5.08 18.63 -3.66
N GLY A 93 5.46 17.58 -4.38
CA GLY A 93 4.58 16.48 -4.79
C GLY A 93 4.70 15.24 -3.90
N ALA A 94 5.29 15.34 -2.70
CA ALA A 94 5.42 14.22 -1.78
C ALA A 94 4.06 13.59 -1.41
N THR A 95 2.99 14.38 -1.44
CA THR A 95 1.64 13.92 -1.08
C THR A 95 0.92 13.15 -2.19
N ASP A 96 1.47 13.10 -3.40
CA ASP A 96 0.83 12.49 -4.57
C ASP A 96 1.51 11.16 -4.97
N ARG A 97 1.93 10.40 -3.96
CA ARG A 97 2.46 9.06 -4.17
C ARG A 97 1.39 8.03 -3.90
N CYS A 98 1.35 7.05 -4.76
CA CYS A 98 0.57 5.84 -4.66
C CYS A 98 1.55 4.69 -4.86
N ASP A 99 1.32 3.56 -4.19
CA ASP A 99 2.09 2.36 -4.49
C ASP A 99 1.79 2.01 -5.95
N ASP A 100 2.79 1.67 -6.75
CA ASP A 100 2.49 1.01 -8.00
C ASP A 100 1.82 -0.29 -7.59
N VAL A 101 0.52 -0.42 -7.90
CA VAL A 101 -0.07 -1.75 -8.05
C VAL A 101 0.79 -2.36 -9.14
N VAL A 102 1.79 -3.16 -8.75
CA VAL A 102 2.44 -4.09 -9.66
C VAL A 102 1.26 -4.87 -10.23
N PRO A 103 0.86 -4.67 -11.50
CA PRO A 103 -0.05 -5.63 -12.10
C PRO A 103 0.63 -6.98 -11.86
N PRO A 104 -0.10 -8.04 -11.41
CA PRO A 104 0.52 -9.34 -11.28
C PRO A 104 1.32 -9.56 -12.55
N SER A 105 2.63 -9.79 -12.42
CA SER A 105 3.47 -10.04 -13.59
C SER A 105 2.70 -11.05 -14.42
N PRO A 106 2.41 -10.79 -15.72
CA PRO A 106 1.68 -11.74 -16.51
C PRO A 106 2.40 -13.06 -16.30
N THR A 107 1.67 -14.04 -15.79
CA THR A 107 2.27 -15.36 -15.64
C THR A 107 2.71 -15.72 -17.04
N TRP A 108 3.93 -16.22 -17.23
CA TRP A 108 4.46 -16.53 -18.57
C TRP A 108 3.49 -17.39 -19.41
N SER A 109 2.53 -18.06 -18.76
CA SER A 109 1.34 -18.68 -19.33
C SER A 109 0.34 -17.74 -20.03
N GLU A 110 -0.01 -16.57 -19.49
CA GLU A 110 -1.02 -15.66 -20.07
C GLU A 110 -0.52 -15.03 -21.38
N GLU A 111 0.71 -14.49 -21.39
CA GLU A 111 1.33 -13.96 -22.62
C GLU A 111 1.51 -15.06 -23.69
N PHE A 112 1.81 -16.28 -23.26
CA PHE A 112 1.91 -17.43 -24.16
C PHE A 112 0.53 -17.84 -24.73
N MET A 113 -0.52 -17.83 -23.92
CA MET A 113 -1.88 -18.13 -24.39
C MET A 113 -2.41 -17.07 -25.35
N ASP A 114 -2.12 -15.79 -25.09
CA ASP A 114 -2.51 -14.68 -25.98
C ASP A 114 -1.79 -14.77 -27.33
N LEU A 115 -0.50 -15.13 -27.34
CA LEU A 115 0.27 -15.36 -28.57
C LEU A 115 -0.28 -16.55 -29.37
N VAL A 116 -0.59 -17.66 -28.69
CA VAL A 116 -1.18 -18.86 -29.33
C VAL A 116 -2.56 -18.55 -29.90
N GLN A 117 -3.38 -17.78 -29.19
CA GLN A 117 -4.71 -17.38 -29.67
C GLN A 117 -4.61 -16.44 -30.89
N ALA A 118 -3.69 -15.48 -30.87
CA ALA A 118 -3.45 -14.60 -32.01
C ALA A 118 -2.98 -15.36 -33.26
N GLU A 119 -2.16 -16.40 -33.09
CA GLU A 119 -1.74 -17.27 -34.19
C GLU A 119 -2.89 -18.13 -34.73
N ALA A 120 -3.73 -18.68 -33.85
CA ALA A 120 -4.93 -19.42 -34.24
C ALA A 120 -5.93 -18.55 -35.02
N ASP A 121 -6.14 -17.30 -34.59
CA ASP A 121 -7.04 -16.36 -35.25
C ASP A 121 -6.54 -15.94 -36.63
N SER A 122 -5.22 -15.83 -36.83
CA SER A 122 -4.60 -15.58 -38.13
C SER A 122 -4.87 -16.74 -39.12
N TYR A 123 -4.82 -17.98 -38.63
CA TYR A 123 -5.08 -19.16 -39.45
C TYR A 123 -6.56 -19.27 -39.85
N MET A 124 -7.48 -18.96 -38.94
CA MET A 124 -8.92 -19.07 -39.17
C MET A 124 -9.51 -17.93 -40.00
N ASN A 125 -8.89 -16.74 -39.98
CA ASN A 125 -9.37 -15.56 -40.70
C ASN A 125 -8.63 -15.29 -42.03
N SER A 126 -7.83 -16.26 -42.51
CA SER A 126 -7.23 -16.17 -43.84
C SER A 126 -8.32 -16.32 -44.92
N PRO A 127 -8.44 -15.36 -45.88
CA PRO A 127 -9.36 -15.51 -47.01
C PRO A 127 -9.00 -16.77 -47.81
N GLY A 128 -9.95 -17.70 -47.94
CA GLY A 128 -9.75 -18.92 -48.72
C GLY A 128 -9.40 -18.59 -50.18
N PRO A 129 -8.50 -19.35 -50.83
CA PRO A 129 -8.18 -19.12 -52.23
C PRO A 129 -9.36 -19.57 -53.09
N GLY A 130 -10.11 -18.60 -53.64
CA GLY A 130 -11.09 -18.83 -54.68
C GLY A 130 -12.51 -18.45 -54.29
N SER A 131 -12.88 -17.21 -54.59
CA SER A 131 -14.26 -16.87 -54.93
C SER A 131 -14.24 -15.66 -55.86
N ASP A 132 -13.89 -15.93 -57.12
CA ASP A 132 -14.36 -15.18 -58.29
C ASP A 132 -15.59 -15.90 -58.87
#